data_AF-A0A349FYL1-F1
#
_entry.id   AF-A0A349FYL1-F1
#
_cell.length_a   1.000
_cell.length_b   1.000
_cell.length_c   1.000
_cell.angle_alpha   90.00
_cell.angle_beta   90.00
_cell.angle_gamma   90.00
#
_symmetry.space_group_name_H-M   'P 1'
#
loop_
_entity.id
_entity.type
_entity.pdbx_description
1 polymer ?
#
loop_
_entity_poly.entity_id
_entity_poly.type
_entity_poly.pdbx_seq_one_letter_code
_entity_poly.pdbx_strand_id
1 'polypeptide(L)'
;MKNDLFNQLRTEVTNYRQAIVENERLKQQKQEKIEREKERKKIEKQYKNFDQTLLSWAKSGHDYYVVEIILSGNLSESRSGAEIEDWPLHEQEVFHFLEKEGYRPEIIKRDEGDLPLAYSPTEAPYAIVVVWK
;
A
#
# COMPACT_ATOMS: atom_id res chain seq x y z
N MET A 1 -31.72 24.79 -40.53
CA MET A 1 -30.71 23.76 -40.88
C MET A 1 -29.32 24.03 -40.30
N LYS A 2 -28.68 25.20 -40.48
CA LYS A 2 -27.30 25.43 -39.98
C LYS A 2 -27.11 25.28 -38.46
N ASN A 3 -28.08 25.71 -37.64
CA ASN A 3 -27.99 25.57 -36.18
C ASN A 3 -28.03 24.11 -35.70
N ASP A 4 -28.67 23.22 -36.45
CA ASP A 4 -28.83 21.82 -36.05
C ASP A 4 -27.53 21.03 -36.26
N LEU A 5 -26.87 21.27 -37.40
CA LEU A 5 -25.56 20.69 -37.70
C LEU A 5 -24.48 21.17 -36.73
N PHE A 6 -24.52 22.44 -36.33
CA PHE A 6 -23.56 22.99 -35.36
C PHE A 6 -23.74 22.38 -33.97
N ASN A 7 -24.98 22.16 -33.53
CA ASN A 7 -25.27 21.50 -32.25
C ASN A 7 -24.87 20.03 -32.28
N GLN A 8 -25.14 19.31 -33.37
CA GLN A 8 -24.68 17.93 -33.57
C GLN A 8 -23.15 17.83 -33.49
N LEU A 9 -22.43 18.71 -34.21
CA LEU A 9 -20.97 18.75 -34.17
C LEU A 9 -20.45 19.03 -32.75
N ARG A 10 -21.08 19.95 -32.01
CA ARG A 10 -20.69 20.27 -30.63
C ARG A 10 -20.87 19.06 -29.69
N THR A 11 -21.97 18.32 -29.84
CA THR A 11 -22.23 17.10 -29.06
C THR A 11 -21.21 16.02 -29.38
N GLU A 12 -20.97 15.74 -30.66
CA GLU A 12 -19.96 14.75 -31.08
C GLU A 12 -18.57 15.09 -30.57
N VAL A 13 -18.13 16.35 -30.70
CA VAL A 13 -16.83 16.80 -30.16
C VAL A 13 -16.76 16.59 -28.64
N THR A 14 -17.86 16.80 -27.91
CA THR A 14 -17.92 16.58 -26.46
C THR A 14 -17.81 15.09 -26.13
N ASN A 15 -18.52 14.23 -26.86
CA ASN A 15 -18.46 12.78 -26.71
C ASN A 15 -17.05 12.24 -26.98
N TYR A 16 -16.40 12.70 -28.05
CA TYR A 16 -15.01 12.33 -28.36
C TYR A 16 -14.04 12.75 -27.27
N ARG A 17 -14.19 13.96 -26.71
CA ARG A 17 -13.35 14.43 -25.59
C ARG A 17 -13.52 13.55 -24.35
N GLN A 18 -14.77 13.21 -24.00
CA GLN A 18 -15.05 12.32 -22.87
C GLN A 18 -14.46 10.92 -23.10
N ALA A 19 -14.59 10.38 -24.32
CA ALA A 19 -14.01 9.08 -24.66
C ALA A 19 -12.48 9.07 -24.58
N ILE A 20 -11.80 10.17 -24.93
CA ILE A 20 -10.34 10.29 -24.78
C ILE A 20 -9.95 10.25 -23.29
N VAL A 21 -10.61 11.06 -22.46
CA VAL A 21 -10.36 11.09 -21.01
C VAL A 21 -10.59 9.73 -20.37
N GLU A 22 -11.68 9.05 -20.74
CA GLU A 22 -11.98 7.71 -20.22
C GLU A 22 -10.94 6.67 -20.67
N ASN A 23 -10.49 6.72 -21.93
CA ASN A 23 -9.43 5.83 -22.40
C ASN A 23 -8.11 6.06 -21.67
N GLU A 24 -7.76 7.31 -21.35
CA GLU A 24 -6.58 7.62 -20.55
C GLU A 24 -6.70 7.10 -19.12
N ARG A 25 -7.87 7.29 -18.49
CA ARG A 25 -8.17 6.75 -17.16
C ARG A 25 -8.05 5.23 -17.13
N LEU A 26 -8.63 4.53 -18.11
CA LEU A 26 -8.55 3.07 -18.20
C LEU A 26 -7.11 2.57 -18.40
N LYS A 27 -6.28 3.31 -19.17
CA LYS A 27 -4.85 3.00 -19.32
C LYS A 27 -4.10 3.16 -18.01
N GLN A 28 -4.35 4.24 -17.26
CA GLN A 28 -3.76 4.47 -15.94
C GLN A 28 -4.15 3.36 -14.96
N GLN A 29 -5.44 3.04 -14.85
CA GLN A 29 -5.93 1.95 -13.98
C GLN A 29 -5.33 0.59 -14.34
N LYS A 30 -5.17 0.30 -15.64
CA LYS A 30 -4.51 -0.93 -16.08
C LYS A 30 -3.04 -0.96 -15.66
N GLN A 31 -2.34 0.16 -15.77
CA GLN A 31 -0.94 0.27 -15.38
C GLN A 31 -0.77 0.10 -13.87
N GLU A 32 -1.58 0.79 -13.05
CA GLU A 32 -1.60 0.65 -11.60
C GLU A 32 -1.86 -0.81 -11.17
N LYS A 33 -2.81 -1.50 -11.83
CA LYS A 33 -3.09 -2.91 -11.56
C LYS A 33 -1.88 -3.80 -11.84
N ILE A 34 -1.17 -3.55 -12.95
CA ILE A 34 0.04 -4.30 -13.30
C ILE A 34 1.14 -4.07 -12.26
N GLU A 35 1.30 -2.84 -11.79
CA GLU A 35 2.30 -2.48 -10.76
C GLU A 35 1.99 -3.13 -9.42
N ARG A 36 0.72 -3.05 -8.96
CA ARG A 36 0.25 -3.76 -7.76
C ARG A 36 0.50 -5.26 -7.83
N GLU A 37 0.18 -5.89 -8.96
CA GLU A 37 0.40 -7.34 -9.13
C GLU A 37 1.89 -7.71 -9.11
N LYS A 38 2.75 -6.87 -9.68
CA LYS A 38 4.21 -7.08 -9.61
C LYS A 38 4.71 -6.98 -8.17
N GLU A 39 4.26 -5.99 -7.42
CA GLU A 39 4.68 -5.81 -6.02
C GLU A 39 4.18 -6.96 -5.14
N ARG A 40 2.94 -7.42 -5.31
CA ARG A 40 2.41 -8.62 -4.64
C ARG A 40 3.29 -9.84 -4.83
N LYS A 41 3.68 -10.13 -6.08
CA LYS A 41 4.57 -11.28 -6.37
C LYS A 41 5.93 -11.15 -5.70
N LYS A 42 6.45 -9.92 -5.57
CA LYS A 42 7.70 -9.65 -4.86
C LYS A 42 7.55 -9.91 -3.36
N ILE A 43 6.45 -9.46 -2.77
CA ILE A 43 6.11 -9.66 -1.35
C ILE A 43 5.90 -11.14 -1.03
N GLU A 44 5.09 -11.86 -1.83
CA GLU A 44 4.89 -13.32 -1.67
C GLU A 44 6.22 -14.08 -1.71
N LYS A 45 7.17 -13.65 -2.56
CA LYS A 45 8.51 -14.24 -2.61
C LYS A 45 9.36 -13.88 -1.39
N GLN A 46 9.30 -12.63 -0.93
CA GLN A 46 10.02 -12.12 0.23
C GLN A 46 9.58 -12.83 1.52
N TYR A 47 8.27 -13.03 1.68
CA TYR A 47 7.66 -13.59 2.90
C TYR A 47 7.29 -15.07 2.78
N LYS A 48 7.88 -15.81 1.83
CA LYS A 48 7.57 -17.23 1.61
C LYS A 48 7.69 -18.12 2.86
N ASN A 49 8.61 -17.81 3.77
CA ASN A 49 8.85 -18.59 4.99
C ASN A 49 8.45 -17.79 6.26
N PHE A 50 7.52 -16.85 6.12
CA PHE A 50 7.20 -15.89 7.17
C PHE A 50 6.71 -16.56 8.47
N ASP A 51 5.93 -17.63 8.39
CA ASP A 51 5.52 -18.41 9.57
C ASP A 51 6.71 -18.91 10.41
N GLN A 52 7.77 -19.39 9.75
CA GLN A 52 8.95 -19.88 10.46
C GLN A 52 9.70 -18.74 11.14
N THR A 53 9.76 -17.58 10.48
CA THR A 53 10.31 -16.34 11.05
C THR A 53 9.50 -15.93 12.28
N LEU A 54 8.18 -15.82 12.17
CA LEU A 54 7.30 -15.46 13.28
C LEU A 54 7.45 -16.41 14.46
N LEU A 55 7.45 -17.74 14.22
CA LEU A 55 7.64 -18.74 15.27
C LEU A 55 9.00 -18.62 15.96
N SER A 56 10.07 -18.31 15.22
CA SER A 56 11.41 -18.11 15.78
C SER A 56 11.45 -16.87 16.69
N TRP A 57 10.80 -15.79 16.27
CA TRP A 57 10.70 -14.54 17.03
C TRP A 57 9.84 -14.69 18.28
N ALA A 58 8.68 -15.34 18.17
CA ALA A 58 7.81 -15.62 19.31
C ALA A 58 8.52 -16.47 20.37
N LYS A 59 9.32 -17.47 19.98
CA LYS A 59 10.13 -18.29 20.91
C LYS A 59 11.22 -17.50 21.64
N SER A 60 11.68 -16.40 21.05
CA SER A 60 12.67 -15.53 21.65
C SER A 60 12.07 -14.58 22.70
N GLY A 61 10.76 -14.66 22.94
CA GLY A 61 10.06 -13.87 23.96
C GLY A 61 9.68 -12.46 23.49
N HIS A 62 9.71 -12.20 22.18
CA HIS A 62 9.16 -10.96 21.64
C HIS A 62 7.63 -11.04 21.58
N ASP A 63 6.99 -9.89 21.73
CA ASP A 63 5.52 -9.76 21.75
C ASP A 63 4.93 -9.51 20.36
N TYR A 64 5.77 -9.07 19.42
CA TYR A 64 5.43 -8.77 18.04
C TYR A 64 6.66 -8.90 17.15
N TYR A 65 6.43 -8.94 15.84
CA TYR A 65 7.47 -8.92 14.81
C TYR A 65 7.26 -7.72 13.91
N VAL A 66 8.32 -6.93 13.71
CA VAL A 66 8.34 -5.86 12.72
C VAL A 66 8.49 -6.47 11.33
N VAL A 67 7.47 -6.30 10.51
CA VAL A 67 7.42 -6.83 9.14
C VAL A 67 8.04 -5.86 8.15
N GLU A 68 7.70 -4.59 8.28
CA GLU A 68 8.15 -3.52 7.39
C GLU A 68 8.21 -2.19 8.14
N ILE A 69 9.22 -1.37 7.83
CA ILE A 69 9.35 -0.02 8.37
C ILE A 69 8.72 0.95 7.39
N ILE A 70 7.89 1.86 7.88
CA ILE A 70 7.22 2.85 7.03
C ILE A 70 8.14 4.07 6.89
N LEU A 71 8.76 4.22 5.72
CA LEU A 71 9.71 5.31 5.43
C LEU A 71 9.04 6.63 5.03
N SER A 72 7.71 6.69 5.05
CA SER A 72 6.98 7.89 4.61
C SER A 72 6.97 8.99 5.66
N GLY A 73 7.44 10.18 5.30
CA GLY A 73 7.32 11.41 6.11
C GLY A 73 5.91 11.98 6.28
N ASN A 74 4.84 11.21 5.97
CA ASN A 74 3.45 11.67 5.91
C ASN A 74 2.52 11.01 6.95
N LEU A 75 2.98 10.05 7.74
CA LEU A 75 2.24 9.60 8.92
C LEU A 75 2.44 10.66 10.02
N SER A 76 1.63 11.71 10.01
CA SER A 76 1.62 12.69 11.10
C SER A 76 1.26 11.99 12.43
N GLU A 77 1.84 12.44 13.55
CA GLU A 77 1.69 11.84 14.88
C GLU A 77 0.23 11.55 15.34
N SER A 78 -0.76 12.20 14.73
CA SER A 78 -2.19 12.00 14.99
C SER A 78 -2.89 10.91 14.16
N ARG A 79 -2.20 10.27 13.20
CA ARG A 79 -2.82 9.37 12.22
C ARG A 79 -2.65 7.90 12.54
N SER A 80 -3.15 7.47 13.69
CA SER A 80 -3.59 6.08 13.89
C SER A 80 -4.84 5.73 13.03
N GLY A 81 -5.02 6.39 11.88
CA GLY A 81 -6.23 6.41 11.06
C GLY A 81 -6.04 7.01 9.66
N ALA A 82 -4.83 7.00 9.11
CA ALA A 82 -4.66 7.20 7.67
C ALA A 82 -5.24 5.96 6.95
N GLU A 83 -6.10 6.18 5.95
CA GLU A 83 -6.53 5.11 5.05
C GLU A 83 -5.28 4.48 4.41
N ILE A 84 -5.23 3.14 4.38
CA ILE A 84 -4.08 2.39 3.86
C ILE A 84 -3.71 2.84 2.44
N GLU A 85 -4.71 3.28 1.69
CA GLU A 85 -4.63 3.81 0.33
C GLU A 85 -3.68 5.01 0.18
N ASP A 86 -3.39 5.75 1.26
CA ASP A 86 -2.48 6.89 1.26
C ASP A 86 -1.00 6.51 1.43
N TRP A 87 -0.69 5.24 1.71
CA TRP A 87 0.69 4.80 1.97
C TRP A 87 1.47 4.56 0.68
N PRO A 88 2.80 4.45 0.73
CA PRO A 88 3.52 3.99 -0.44
C PRO A 88 3.10 2.56 -0.80
N LEU A 89 3.09 2.28 -2.11
CA LEU A 89 2.47 1.07 -2.67
C LEU A 89 3.00 -0.22 -2.01
N HIS A 90 4.29 -0.27 -1.68
CA HIS A 90 4.90 -1.45 -1.09
C HIS A 90 4.27 -1.79 0.27
N GLU A 91 4.17 -0.81 1.15
CA GLU A 91 3.62 -0.93 2.50
C GLU A 91 2.13 -1.31 2.47
N GLN A 92 1.36 -0.77 1.52
CA GLN A 92 -0.03 -1.20 1.28
C GLN A 92 -0.11 -2.70 0.99
N GLU A 93 0.69 -3.15 0.03
CA GLU A 93 0.64 -4.54 -0.42
C GLU A 93 1.22 -5.50 0.64
N VAL A 94 2.17 -5.05 1.48
CA VAL A 94 2.66 -5.83 2.63
C VAL A 94 1.52 -6.02 3.63
N PHE A 95 0.81 -4.95 3.99
CA PHE A 95 -0.30 -5.02 4.93
C PHE A 95 -1.43 -5.93 4.41
N HIS A 96 -1.85 -5.75 3.16
CA HIS A 96 -2.88 -6.62 2.56
C HIS A 96 -2.45 -8.08 2.41
N PHE A 97 -1.16 -8.32 2.13
CA PHE A 97 -0.62 -9.68 2.12
C PHE A 97 -0.79 -10.33 3.50
N LEU A 98 -0.43 -9.62 4.58
CA LEU A 98 -0.57 -10.13 5.94
C LEU A 98 -2.03 -10.44 6.31
N GLU A 99 -2.97 -9.55 5.98
CA GLU A 99 -4.40 -9.79 6.19
C GLU A 99 -4.89 -11.03 5.42
N LYS A 100 -4.46 -11.16 4.16
CA LYS A 100 -4.85 -12.28 3.29
C LYS A 100 -4.32 -13.63 3.82
N GLU A 101 -3.12 -13.65 4.37
CA GLU A 101 -2.54 -14.85 5.01
C GLU A 101 -3.13 -15.12 6.40
N GLY A 102 -4.04 -14.27 6.90
CA GLY A 102 -4.78 -14.46 8.14
C GLY A 102 -4.12 -13.87 9.39
N TYR A 103 -3.05 -13.09 9.22
CA TYR A 103 -2.47 -12.32 10.32
C TYR A 103 -3.28 -11.07 10.63
N ARG A 104 -3.04 -10.49 11.80
CA ARG A 104 -3.57 -9.18 12.20
C ARG A 104 -2.43 -8.17 12.18
N PRO A 105 -2.14 -7.54 11.03
CA PRO A 105 -1.14 -6.49 10.98
C PRO A 105 -1.63 -5.27 11.76
N GLU A 106 -0.75 -4.70 12.56
CA GLU A 106 -0.95 -3.47 13.30
C GLU A 106 0.11 -2.45 12.90
N ILE A 107 -0.19 -1.17 13.09
CA ILE A 107 0.80 -0.11 12.96
C ILE A 107 1.13 0.35 14.36
N ILE A 108 2.41 0.28 14.71
CA ILE A 108 2.89 0.79 15.98
C ILE A 108 3.87 1.92 15.75
N LYS A 109 3.97 2.81 16.74
CA LYS A 109 5.14 3.67 16.87
C LYS A 109 6.31 2.78 17.29
N ARG A 110 7.45 2.92 16.63
CA ARG A 110 8.66 2.16 16.91
C ARG A 110 9.35 2.66 18.17
N ASP A 111 9.94 1.73 18.90
CA ASP A 111 10.79 1.99 20.06
C ASP A 111 12.28 1.77 19.73
N GLU A 112 13.16 2.29 20.59
CA GLU A 112 14.59 2.02 20.48
C GLU A 112 14.88 0.52 20.65
N GLY A 113 15.53 -0.08 19.66
CA GLY A 113 15.81 -1.52 19.63
C GLY A 113 14.96 -2.29 18.62
N ASP A 114 13.93 -1.67 18.04
CA ASP A 114 13.11 -2.29 17.01
C ASP A 114 13.92 -2.56 15.74
N LEU A 115 14.05 -3.84 15.41
CA LEU A 115 14.66 -4.29 14.18
C LEU A 115 13.71 -4.04 12.98
N PRO A 116 14.23 -3.77 11.78
CA PRO A 116 15.65 -3.55 11.48
C PRO A 116 16.18 -2.19 11.96
N LEU A 117 17.41 -2.18 12.49
CA LEU A 117 18.09 -0.97 13.01
C LEU A 117 18.64 -0.05 11.91
N ALA A 118 18.35 -0.33 10.64
CA ALA A 118 18.83 0.47 9.50
C ALA A 118 18.32 1.92 9.52
N TYR A 119 17.20 2.16 10.20
CA TYR A 119 16.61 3.47 10.39
C TYR A 119 16.29 3.68 11.88
N SER A 120 16.65 4.84 12.40
CA SER A 120 16.26 5.23 13.76
C SER A 120 14.74 5.41 13.86
N PRO A 121 14.13 5.21 15.04
CA PRO A 121 12.72 5.54 15.26
C PRO A 121 12.39 7.03 15.01
N THR A 122 13.39 7.92 14.98
CA THR A 122 13.18 9.33 14.62
C THR A 122 13.03 9.52 13.11
N GLU A 123 13.79 8.77 12.31
CA GLU A 123 13.75 8.85 10.84
C GLU A 123 12.56 8.09 10.26
N ALA A 124 12.22 6.96 10.88
CA ALA A 124 11.11 6.12 10.49
C ALA A 124 10.35 5.67 11.75
N PRO A 125 9.40 6.50 12.22
CA PRO A 125 8.74 6.31 13.51
C PRO A 125 7.69 5.21 13.54
N TYR A 126 7.29 4.66 12.39
CA TYR A 126 6.21 3.68 12.32
C TYR A 126 6.66 2.40 11.63
N ALA A 127 6.05 1.30 12.05
CA ALA A 127 6.25 -0.01 11.46
C ALA A 127 4.91 -0.75 11.34
N ILE A 128 4.82 -1.60 10.30
CA ILE A 128 3.82 -2.65 10.22
C ILE A 128 4.34 -3.82 11.05
N VAL A 129 3.55 -4.28 12.00
CA VAL A 129 3.89 -5.39 12.89
C VAL A 129 2.83 -6.47 12.88
N VAL A 130 3.23 -7.69 13.21
CA VAL A 130 2.30 -8.77 13.55
C VAL A 130 2.44 -9.05 15.04
N VAL A 131 1.33 -8.96 15.77
CA VAL A 131 1.26 -9.19 17.22
C VAL A 131 0.64 -10.58 17.47
N TRP A 132 1.10 -11.29 18.50
CA TRP A 132 0.62 -12.64 18.86
C TRP A 132 0.30 -12.82 20.35
N LYS A 133 0.08 -11.71 21.06
CA LYS A 133 -0.43 -11.71 22.44
C LYS A 133 -1.90 -12.10 22.53
#